data_AF-A0AA40S3X8-F1
#
_entry.id   AF-A0AA40S3X8-F1
#
_cell.length_a   1.000
_cell.length_b   1.000
_cell.length_c   1.000
_cell.angle_alpha   90.00
_cell.angle_beta   90.00
_cell.angle_gamma   90.00
#
_symmetry.space_group_name_H-M   'P 1'
#
loop_
_entity.id
_entity.type
_entity.pdbx_description
1 polymer ?
#
loop_
_entity_poly.entity_id
_entity_poly.type
_entity_poly.pdbx_seq_one_letter_code
_entity_poly.pdbx_strand_id
1 'polypeptide(L)'
;MSDQTIEALRGHPIVTGFHDEPTGSIQYVLADPETKRCAIIDPVLDFDPKSDATATGSADTLLVHVEREGYQLEWILETHPQADHFSSVGYLHDKTGVPNAIGDKVVDVQRLWEEFYNLSDSSQTASASGFET
;
A
#
# COMPACT_ATOMS: atom_id res chain seq x y z
N MET A 1 -35.88 17.87 -1.68
CA MET A 1 -34.47 17.47 -1.52
C MET A 1 -34.48 16.48 -0.38
N SER A 2 -34.42 15.18 -0.68
CA SER A 2 -34.54 14.13 0.34
C SER A 2 -33.28 14.11 1.18
N ASP A 3 -33.48 14.29 2.47
CA ASP A 3 -32.52 14.09 3.55
C ASP A 3 -32.08 12.62 3.52
N GLN A 4 -31.04 12.31 2.75
CA GLN A 4 -30.29 11.07 2.87
C GLN A 4 -29.41 11.23 4.11
N THR A 5 -30.03 11.12 5.28
CA THR A 5 -29.35 10.76 6.52
C THR A 5 -28.40 9.62 6.16
N ILE A 6 -27.10 9.87 6.25
CA ILE A 6 -26.08 8.83 6.13
C ILE A 6 -26.48 7.75 7.13
N GLU A 7 -27.03 6.67 6.62
CA GLU A 7 -27.22 5.44 7.38
C GLU A 7 -25.82 5.09 7.85
N ALA A 8 -25.53 5.36 9.13
CA ALA A 8 -24.20 5.20 9.69
C ALA A 8 -23.66 3.84 9.26
N LEU A 9 -22.56 3.83 8.49
CA LEU A 9 -21.98 2.63 7.90
C LEU A 9 -21.89 1.56 8.99
N ARG A 10 -22.80 0.58 8.96
CA ARG A 10 -22.89 -0.48 9.96
C ARG A 10 -21.88 -1.56 9.59
N GLY A 11 -20.63 -1.34 9.95
CA GLY A 11 -19.55 -2.32 9.82
C GLY A 11 -18.57 -2.15 10.97
N HIS A 12 -18.07 -3.27 11.51
CA HIS A 12 -17.03 -3.29 12.53
C HIS A 12 -15.79 -3.96 11.94
N PRO A 13 -15.04 -3.27 11.06
CA PRO A 13 -13.85 -3.85 10.50
C PRO A 13 -12.82 -4.13 11.60
N ILE A 14 -12.06 -5.21 11.43
CA ILE A 14 -10.89 -5.49 12.24
C ILE A 14 -9.72 -4.71 11.62
N VAL A 15 -9.05 -3.88 12.44
CA VAL A 15 -7.91 -3.07 12.01
C VAL A 15 -6.70 -3.47 12.86
N THR A 16 -5.67 -4.01 12.21
CA THR A 16 -4.40 -4.36 12.85
C THR A 16 -3.32 -3.43 12.32
N GLY A 17 -2.64 -2.69 13.21
CA GLY A 17 -1.52 -1.82 12.86
C GLY A 17 -0.16 -2.47 13.13
N PHE A 18 0.80 -2.21 12.25
CA PHE A 18 2.18 -2.73 12.31
C PHE A 18 3.14 -1.54 12.23
N HIS A 19 3.79 -1.24 13.35
CA HIS A 19 4.72 -0.11 13.45
C HIS A 19 6.09 -0.50 12.90
N ASP A 20 6.57 0.27 11.93
CA ASP A 20 7.95 0.24 11.46
C ASP A 20 8.77 1.31 12.21
N GLU A 21 9.55 0.88 13.21
CA GLU A 21 10.34 1.80 14.04
C GLU A 21 11.36 2.65 13.27
N PRO A 22 12.09 2.13 12.26
CA PRO A 22 13.05 2.91 11.48
C PRO A 22 12.46 4.15 10.80
N THR A 23 11.24 4.05 10.26
CA THR A 23 10.59 5.14 9.50
C THR A 23 9.54 5.89 10.34
N GLY A 24 9.05 5.27 11.42
CA GLY A 24 7.92 5.74 12.20
C GLY A 24 6.56 5.46 11.54
N SER A 25 6.55 4.76 10.40
CA SER A 25 5.34 4.42 9.67
C SER A 25 4.49 3.37 10.40
N ILE A 26 3.18 3.41 10.15
CA ILE A 26 2.25 2.38 10.58
C ILE A 26 1.58 1.81 9.35
N GLN A 27 1.83 0.53 9.10
CA GLN A 27 1.18 -0.26 8.06
C GLN A 27 -0.09 -0.85 8.64
N TYR A 28 -1.13 -1.05 7.83
CA TYR A 28 -2.39 -1.64 8.32
C TYR A 28 -2.82 -2.87 7.55
N VAL A 29 -3.42 -3.83 8.26
CA VAL A 29 -4.31 -4.83 7.68
C VAL A 29 -5.73 -4.52 8.15
N LEU A 30 -6.61 -4.22 7.20
CA LEU A 30 -8.03 -3.98 7.40
C LEU A 30 -8.81 -5.21 6.93
N ALA A 31 -9.62 -5.82 7.77
CA ALA A 31 -10.39 -7.01 7.42
C ALA A 31 -11.89 -6.89 7.77
N ASP A 32 -12.74 -7.41 6.89
CA ASP A 32 -14.13 -7.69 7.20
C ASP A 32 -14.22 -8.96 8.06
N PRO A 33 -14.74 -8.89 9.30
CA PRO A 33 -14.83 -10.06 10.18
C PRO A 33 -15.73 -11.18 9.64
N GLU A 34 -16.73 -10.85 8.80
CA GLU A 34 -17.71 -11.80 8.27
C GLU A 34 -17.18 -12.52 7.04
N THR A 35 -16.77 -11.78 6.01
CA THR A 35 -16.31 -12.38 4.75
C THR A 35 -14.84 -12.80 4.75
N LYS A 36 -14.07 -12.33 5.74
CA LYS A 36 -12.59 -12.48 5.83
C LYS A 36 -11.82 -11.79 4.72
N ARG A 37 -12.46 -10.96 3.88
CA ARG A 37 -11.76 -10.14 2.88
C ARG A 37 -10.95 -9.07 3.58
N CYS A 38 -9.75 -8.80 3.10
CA CYS A 38 -8.88 -7.80 3.68
C CYS A 38 -8.15 -6.95 2.64
N ALA A 39 -7.63 -5.83 3.12
CA ALA A 39 -6.71 -4.97 2.40
C ALA A 39 -5.47 -4.71 3.26
N ILE A 40 -4.32 -4.57 2.60
CA ILE A 40 -3.10 -4.02 3.18
C ILE A 40 -3.03 -2.54 2.81
N ILE A 41 -2.65 -1.67 3.75
CA ILE A 41 -2.53 -0.21 3.53
C ILE A 41 -1.14 0.26 3.95
N ASP A 42 -0.52 1.08 3.10
CA ASP A 42 0.79 1.72 3.26
C ASP A 42 1.91 0.73 3.64
N PRO A 43 2.13 -0.36 2.87
CA PRO A 43 3.09 -1.39 3.24
C PRO A 43 4.55 -0.94 2.98
N VAL A 44 5.42 -1.23 3.95
CA VAL A 44 6.83 -0.79 3.95
C VAL A 44 7.74 -1.85 3.32
N LEU A 45 8.67 -1.40 2.49
CA LEU A 45 9.87 -2.12 2.07
C LEU A 45 11.03 -1.67 2.95
N ASP A 46 11.65 -2.60 3.66
CA ASP A 46 12.73 -2.28 4.59
C ASP A 46 13.93 -1.72 3.81
N PHE A 47 14.54 -0.65 4.32
CA PHE A 47 15.71 -0.03 3.70
C PHE A 47 16.77 0.34 4.74
N ASP A 48 18.01 -0.07 4.49
CA ASP A 48 19.18 0.37 5.27
C ASP A 48 19.96 1.45 4.49
N PRO A 49 19.86 2.73 4.88
CA PRO A 49 20.54 3.83 4.20
C PRO A 49 22.07 3.81 4.37
N LYS A 50 22.62 2.94 5.23
CA LYS A 50 24.08 2.81 5.39
C LYS A 50 24.69 1.85 4.38
N SER A 51 23.90 0.90 3.88
CA SER A 51 24.34 -0.15 2.96
C SER A 51 23.61 -0.11 1.61
N ASP A 52 22.65 0.80 1.44
CA ASP A 52 21.75 0.89 0.30
C ASP A 52 21.00 -0.43 0.02
N ALA A 53 20.79 -1.24 1.05
CA ALA A 53 20.17 -2.56 0.94
C ALA A 53 18.67 -2.51 1.25
N THR A 54 17.89 -3.28 0.50
CA THR A 54 16.46 -3.50 0.75
C THR A 54 16.20 -4.88 1.36
N ALA A 55 15.18 -5.00 2.20
CA ALA A 55 14.66 -6.27 2.70
C ALA A 55 13.12 -6.28 2.76
N THR A 56 12.54 -7.46 2.99
CA THR A 56 11.08 -7.70 2.88
C THR A 56 10.43 -8.12 4.19
N GLY A 57 11.13 -8.01 5.32
CA GLY A 57 10.66 -8.48 6.63
C GLY A 57 9.36 -7.81 7.07
N SER A 58 9.24 -6.49 6.85
CA SER A 58 7.98 -5.76 7.10
C SER A 58 6.83 -6.31 6.27
N ALA A 59 7.00 -6.39 4.95
CA ALA A 59 5.97 -6.90 4.03
C ALA A 59 5.59 -8.37 4.32
N ASP A 60 6.57 -9.22 4.63
CA ASP A 60 6.34 -10.63 4.95
C ASP A 60 5.59 -10.80 6.26
N THR A 61 5.78 -9.91 7.23
CA THR A 61 5.00 -9.89 8.49
C THR A 61 3.51 -9.67 8.23
N LEU A 62 3.17 -8.79 7.27
CA LEU A 62 1.77 -8.55 6.87
C LEU A 62 1.16 -9.82 6.24
N LEU A 63 1.88 -10.49 5.34
CA LEU A 63 1.41 -11.72 4.70
C LEU A 63 1.23 -12.86 5.71
N VAL A 64 2.16 -13.01 6.67
CA VAL A 64 2.03 -13.99 7.77
C VAL A 64 0.79 -13.70 8.61
N HIS A 65 0.47 -12.43 8.88
CA HIS A 65 -0.76 -12.07 9.58
C HIS A 65 -2.00 -12.42 8.77
N VAL A 66 -2.04 -12.05 7.48
CA VAL A 66 -3.14 -12.37 6.56
C VAL A 66 -3.40 -13.88 6.52
N GLU A 67 -2.34 -14.69 6.38
CA GLU A 67 -2.43 -16.14 6.37
C GLU A 67 -2.92 -16.70 7.71
N ARG A 68 -2.33 -16.23 8.82
CA ARG A 68 -2.66 -16.69 10.18
C ARG A 68 -4.13 -16.48 10.53
N GLU A 69 -4.69 -15.33 10.15
CA GLU A 69 -6.09 -14.99 10.43
C GLU A 69 -7.07 -15.61 9.42
N GLY A 70 -6.56 -16.29 8.38
CA GLY A 70 -7.37 -16.87 7.30
C GLY A 70 -8.07 -15.80 6.45
N TYR A 71 -7.42 -14.65 6.26
CA TYR A 71 -7.95 -13.57 5.44
C TYR A 71 -7.69 -13.80 3.95
N GLN A 72 -8.63 -13.31 3.13
CA GLN A 72 -8.49 -13.23 1.69
C GLN A 72 -8.06 -11.81 1.32
N LEU A 73 -6.80 -11.64 0.93
CA LEU A 73 -6.28 -10.36 0.48
C LEU A 73 -6.90 -9.99 -0.87
N GLU A 74 -7.61 -8.86 -0.94
CA GLU A 74 -8.24 -8.36 -2.16
C GLU A 74 -7.60 -7.06 -2.67
N TRP A 75 -6.93 -6.29 -1.82
CA TRP A 75 -6.32 -5.01 -2.20
C TRP A 75 -5.02 -4.71 -1.47
N ILE A 76 -4.11 -4.05 -2.16
CA ILE A 76 -2.91 -3.42 -1.59
C ILE A 76 -2.98 -1.93 -1.90
N LEU A 77 -3.16 -1.09 -0.89
CA LEU A 77 -3.51 0.31 -1.05
C LEU A 77 -2.38 1.21 -0.57
N GLU A 78 -2.17 2.31 -1.28
CA GLU A 78 -1.34 3.44 -0.85
C GLU A 78 -2.22 4.66 -0.62
N THR A 79 -2.04 5.31 0.52
CA THR A 79 -2.72 6.56 0.83
C THR A 79 -2.13 7.72 0.04
N HIS A 80 -0.83 7.72 -0.22
CA HIS A 80 -0.11 8.74 -0.97
C HIS A 80 1.28 8.25 -1.42
N PRO A 81 1.96 8.95 -2.34
CA PRO A 81 3.38 8.72 -2.59
C PRO A 81 4.19 9.01 -1.32
N GLN A 82 4.81 7.97 -0.77
CA GLN A 82 5.52 8.01 0.50
C GLN A 82 6.87 8.74 0.35
N ALA A 83 7.23 9.55 1.34
CA ALA A 83 8.48 10.32 1.33
C ALA A 83 9.46 9.88 2.43
N ASP A 84 8.97 9.16 3.42
CA ASP A 84 9.71 8.68 4.60
C ASP A 84 10.11 7.20 4.52
N HIS A 85 9.48 6.41 3.64
CA HIS A 85 9.77 5.00 3.44
C HIS A 85 9.60 4.57 1.98
N PHE A 86 10.19 3.43 1.62
CA PHE A 86 9.92 2.78 0.35
C PHE A 86 8.67 1.89 0.46
N SER A 87 7.80 1.97 -0.54
CA SER A 87 6.61 1.11 -0.61
C SER A 87 6.99 -0.33 -1.00
N SER A 88 6.41 -1.32 -0.32
CA SER A 88 6.50 -2.73 -0.71
C SER A 88 5.31 -3.21 -1.55
N VAL A 89 4.48 -2.30 -2.07
CA VAL A 89 3.34 -2.64 -2.93
C VAL A 89 3.73 -3.53 -4.11
N GLY A 90 4.82 -3.19 -4.83
CA GLY A 90 5.26 -3.99 -5.98
C GLY A 90 5.64 -5.41 -5.60
N TYR A 91 6.38 -5.57 -4.48
CA TYR A 91 6.74 -6.87 -3.93
C TYR A 91 5.49 -7.69 -3.55
N LEU A 92 4.53 -7.07 -2.87
CA LEU A 92 3.30 -7.74 -2.45
C LEU A 92 2.42 -8.12 -3.64
N HIS A 93 2.29 -7.24 -4.64
CA HIS A 93 1.58 -7.53 -5.89
C HIS A 93 2.23 -8.72 -6.61
N ASP A 94 3.54 -8.72 -6.81
CA ASP A 94 4.24 -9.80 -7.51
C ASP A 94 4.12 -11.15 -6.78
N LYS A 95 4.08 -11.13 -5.44
CA LYS A 95 3.97 -12.34 -4.61
C LYS A 95 2.54 -12.89 -4.53
N THR A 96 1.53 -12.04 -4.65
CA THR A 96 0.12 -12.41 -4.38
C THR A 96 -0.77 -12.39 -5.61
N GLY A 97 -0.40 -11.63 -6.65
CA GLY A 97 -1.23 -11.34 -7.81
C GLY A 97 -2.45 -10.46 -7.51
N VAL A 98 -2.53 -9.88 -6.31
CA VAL A 98 -3.65 -9.04 -5.87
C VAL A 98 -3.48 -7.62 -6.42
N PRO A 99 -4.56 -6.98 -6.90
CA PRO A 99 -4.49 -5.62 -7.40
C PRO A 99 -4.09 -4.62 -6.30
N ASN A 100 -3.47 -3.54 -6.75
CA ASN A 100 -3.04 -2.43 -5.92
C ASN A 100 -3.67 -1.13 -6.41
N ALA A 101 -3.87 -0.17 -5.52
CA ALA A 101 -4.45 1.12 -5.89
C ALA A 101 -3.84 2.30 -5.12
N ILE A 102 -3.88 3.46 -5.75
CA ILE A 102 -3.49 4.76 -5.21
C ILE A 102 -4.36 5.83 -5.91
N GLY A 103 -4.53 7.01 -5.30
CA GLY A 103 -5.33 8.06 -5.93
C GLY A 103 -4.75 8.56 -7.27
N ASP A 104 -5.61 8.81 -8.25
CA ASP A 104 -5.28 9.20 -9.65
C ASP A 104 -4.29 10.36 -9.78
N LYS A 105 -4.24 11.23 -8.77
CA LYS A 105 -3.30 12.36 -8.70
C LYS A 105 -1.84 11.95 -8.55
N VAL A 106 -1.54 10.67 -8.32
CA VAL A 106 -0.18 10.12 -8.38
C VAL A 106 0.51 10.45 -9.70
N VAL A 107 -0.24 10.48 -10.83
CA VAL A 107 0.34 10.78 -12.15
C VAL A 107 0.89 12.21 -12.22
N ASP A 108 0.25 13.16 -11.53
CA ASP A 108 0.75 14.54 -11.45
C ASP A 108 2.05 14.61 -10.60
N VAL A 109 2.14 13.81 -9.54
CA VAL A 109 3.36 13.68 -8.70
C VAL A 109 4.51 13.01 -9.48
N GLN A 110 4.21 11.95 -10.24
CA GLN A 110 5.18 11.27 -11.09
C GLN A 110 5.82 12.24 -12.09
N ARG A 111 5.03 13.06 -12.79
CA ARG A 111 5.57 14.08 -13.72
C ARG A 111 6.49 15.09 -13.03
N LEU A 112 6.14 15.52 -11.82
CA LEU A 112 6.97 16.43 -11.04
C LEU A 112 8.33 15.79 -10.71
N TRP A 113 8.33 14.52 -10.29
CA TRP A 113 9.56 13.79 -9.95
C TRP A 113 10.39 13.44 -11.19
N GLU A 114 9.76 13.11 -12.31
CA GLU A 114 10.44 12.87 -13.58
C GLU A 114 11.27 14.08 -14.02
N GLU A 115 10.71 15.29 -13.90
CA GLU A 115 11.43 16.53 -14.16
C GLU A 115 12.57 16.73 -13.14
N PHE A 116 12.27 16.59 -11.85
CA PHE A 116 13.24 16.83 -10.77
C PHE A 116 14.47 15.90 -10.85
N TYR A 117 14.25 14.62 -11.15
CA TYR A 117 15.30 13.61 -11.24
C TYR A 117 15.87 13.43 -12.66
N ASN A 118 15.47 14.28 -13.62
CA ASN A 118 15.90 14.22 -15.03
C ASN A 118 15.69 12.82 -15.66
N LEU A 119 14.52 12.24 -15.41
CA LEU A 119 14.12 10.90 -15.88
C LEU A 119 13.45 10.91 -17.27
N SER A 120 13.44 12.06 -17.95
CA SER A 120 12.79 12.24 -19.26
C SER A 120 13.31 11.34 -20.39
N ASP A 121 14.45 10.67 -20.18
CA ASP A 121 15.10 9.77 -21.14
C ASP A 121 15.09 8.29 -20.69
N SER A 122 14.59 7.98 -19.50
CA SER A 122 14.50 6.60 -19.03
C SER A 122 13.20 5.96 -19.49
N SER A 123 13.30 5.01 -20.42
CA SER A 123 12.23 4.13 -20.90
C SER A 123 11.55 3.24 -19.83
N GLN A 124 11.71 3.55 -18.54
CA GLN A 124 10.99 2.94 -17.44
C GLN A 124 9.97 3.94 -16.90
N THR A 125 8.97 4.27 -17.73
CA THR A 125 7.75 4.83 -17.17
C THR A 125 7.11 3.73 -16.34
N ALA A 126 7.22 3.80 -15.01
CA ALA A 126 6.19 3.25 -14.16
C ALA A 126 4.92 4.07 -14.45
N SER A 127 4.30 3.79 -15.60
CA SER A 127 2.94 4.21 -15.84
C SER A 127 2.15 3.78 -14.61
N ALA A 128 1.10 4.52 -14.30
CA ALA A 128 0.03 4.01 -13.44
C ALA A 128 -0.49 2.62 -13.89
N SER A 129 0.01 2.01 -14.97
CA SER A 129 -0.19 0.59 -15.34
C SER A 129 0.06 -0.41 -14.22
N GLY A 130 0.81 -0.03 -13.18
CA GLY A 130 1.05 -0.88 -12.01
C GLY A 130 0.10 -0.61 -10.85
N PHE A 131 -0.92 0.26 -10.98
CA PHE A 131 -1.96 0.52 -9.99
C PHE A 131 -3.31 0.62 -10.70
N GLU A 132 -4.35 0.01 -10.13
CA GLU A 132 -5.71 0.25 -10.56
C GLU A 132 -6.15 1.65 -10.05
N THR A 133 -6.57 2.51 -10.97
CA THR A 133 -7.12 3.86 -10.72
C THR A 133 -8.64 3.84 -10.88
#